data_AF-A0ABD3QCZ0-F1
#
_entry.id   AF-A0ABD3QCZ0-F1
#
_cell.length_a   1.000
_cell.length_b   1.000
_cell.length_c   1.000
_cell.angle_alpha   90.00
_cell.angle_beta   90.00
_cell.angle_gamma   90.00
#
_symmetry.space_group_name_H-M   'P 1'
#
loop_
_entity.id
_entity.type
_entity.pdbx_description
1 polymer ?
#
loop_
_entity_poly.entity_id
_entity_poly.type
_entity_poly.pdbx_seq_one_letter_code
_entity_poly.pdbx_strand_id
1 'polypeptide(L)'
;MPATIYLITGGCRSGKSRYAQTLCEKLSSSPIYLATSSSEGEYVDESMRERIRRHQSDRDEKIWTTVEESLYPSAHLKEFEGRVVLLDCLSLWLTNFMLECKAFSMNEEVNGGTISKDDRLCAAERALNAAKEEFDKLAKQWNTTFVVVTNEVGSGTHGSDGIARTFIDYQGFLNQYVASKAWRVVQMVSGCPNIIKQDYGNSKKSHSAIPTTPDDKDEAFIVDKYLSSRGIKMDDKGYFIIKLCDKRIVASFYSCIVNEKGEVCDLNGVKIPCCNGSKNTREPMKEWSARTAKELCVDIFEKWEDAAKIFSIGHAAYVGREAMRAEQSLYANGFYQQD
;
A
#
# COMPACT_ATOMS: atom_id res chain seq x y z
N MET A 1 6.71 -19.46 11.24
CA MET A 1 6.55 -18.91 9.87
C MET A 1 7.94 -18.58 9.33
N PRO A 2 8.17 -18.70 8.00
CA PRO A 2 9.40 -18.19 7.37
C PRO A 2 9.55 -16.68 7.61
N ALA A 3 10.75 -16.14 7.35
CA ALA A 3 11.04 -14.75 7.65
C ALA A 3 10.07 -13.79 6.93
N THR A 4 9.63 -12.75 7.63
CA THR A 4 8.87 -11.66 7.00
C THR A 4 9.85 -10.60 6.51
N ILE A 5 9.83 -10.31 5.22
CA ILE A 5 10.81 -9.40 4.59
C ILE A 5 10.11 -8.12 4.11
N TYR A 6 10.58 -6.98 4.58
CA TYR A 6 10.26 -5.66 4.06
C TYR A 6 11.46 -5.15 3.29
N LEU A 7 11.27 -4.73 2.04
CA LEU A 7 12.30 -4.06 1.24
C LEU A 7 11.94 -2.57 1.12
N ILE A 8 12.81 -1.71 1.61
CA ILE A 8 12.70 -0.25 1.51
C ILE A 8 13.75 0.23 0.51
N THR A 9 13.30 0.71 -0.62
CA THR A 9 14.16 1.20 -1.70
C THR A 9 13.96 2.68 -1.97
N GLY A 10 14.88 3.32 -2.68
CA GLY A 10 14.74 4.69 -3.15
C GLY A 10 16.07 5.40 -3.38
N GLY A 11 16.00 6.62 -3.90
CA GLY A 11 17.20 7.42 -4.20
C GLY A 11 18.01 7.81 -2.95
N CYS A 12 19.13 8.51 -3.20
CA CYS A 12 19.88 9.14 -2.13
C CYS A 12 19.01 10.21 -1.44
N ARG A 13 19.06 10.29 -0.10
CA ARG A 13 18.28 11.24 0.72
C ARG A 13 16.75 11.21 0.51
N SER A 14 16.19 10.10 0.03
CA SER A 14 14.75 9.96 -0.18
C SER A 14 13.93 9.72 1.10
N GLY A 15 14.58 9.63 2.27
CA GLY A 15 13.93 9.32 3.56
C GLY A 15 13.85 7.83 3.92
N LYS A 16 14.46 6.94 3.13
CA LYS A 16 14.38 5.48 3.33
C LYS A 16 14.91 4.96 4.67
N SER A 17 16.06 5.45 5.16
CA SER A 17 16.60 4.99 6.44
C SER A 17 15.70 5.39 7.61
N ARG A 18 15.19 6.63 7.63
CA ARG A 18 14.24 7.10 8.66
C ARG A 18 12.94 6.28 8.64
N TYR A 19 12.39 6.03 7.45
CA TYR A 19 11.19 5.19 7.31
C TYR A 19 11.44 3.77 7.82
N ALA A 20 12.57 3.17 7.47
CA ALA A 20 12.94 1.82 7.90
C ALA A 20 13.12 1.72 9.42
N GLN A 21 13.81 2.69 10.04
CA GLN A 21 13.95 2.77 11.50
C GLN A 21 12.60 2.90 12.20
N THR A 22 11.75 3.84 11.77
CA THR A 22 10.40 4.02 12.34
C THR A 22 9.56 2.75 12.20
N LEU A 23 9.72 2.00 11.11
CA LEU A 23 9.04 0.72 10.92
C LEU A 23 9.54 -0.33 11.93
N CYS A 24 10.85 -0.44 12.13
CA CYS A 24 11.43 -1.37 13.10
C CYS A 24 10.97 -1.08 14.53
N GLU A 25 10.99 0.19 14.95
CA GLU A 25 10.56 0.62 16.29
C GLU A 25 9.08 0.38 16.56
N LYS A 26 8.24 0.41 15.51
CA LYS A 26 6.82 0.04 15.63
C LYS A 26 6.60 -1.48 15.74
N LEU A 27 7.49 -2.27 15.15
CA LEU A 27 7.38 -3.73 15.12
C LEU A 27 8.04 -4.41 16.33
N SER A 28 8.97 -3.73 17.00
CA SER A 28 9.69 -4.28 18.15
C SER A 28 10.15 -3.17 19.10
N SER A 29 10.09 -3.46 20.40
CA SER A 29 10.68 -2.62 21.45
C SER A 29 12.20 -2.77 21.57
N SER A 30 12.80 -3.73 20.86
CA SER A 30 14.25 -3.96 20.85
C SER A 30 14.73 -4.42 19.46
N PRO A 31 14.75 -3.55 18.44
CA PRO A 31 15.22 -3.90 17.12
C PRO A 31 16.76 -4.07 17.05
N ILE A 32 17.22 -4.85 16.08
CA ILE A 32 18.65 -5.03 15.77
C ILE A 32 18.99 -4.21 14.52
N TYR A 33 20.07 -3.44 14.58
CA TYR A 33 20.67 -2.78 13.42
C TYR A 33 21.82 -3.62 12.91
N LEU A 34 21.65 -4.22 11.73
CA LEU A 34 22.69 -4.96 11.02
C LEU A 34 23.39 -4.02 10.04
N ALA A 35 24.59 -3.60 10.42
CA ALA A 35 25.43 -2.75 9.59
C ALA A 35 26.23 -3.61 8.62
N THR A 36 25.93 -3.49 7.32
CA THR A 36 26.74 -4.12 6.26
C THR A 36 27.91 -3.24 5.83
N SER A 37 27.91 -1.95 6.21
CA SER A 37 29.04 -1.05 5.99
C SER A 37 30.08 -1.21 7.09
N SER A 38 31.33 -1.46 6.72
CA SER A 38 32.46 -1.27 7.63
C SER A 38 32.81 0.22 7.70
N SER A 39 33.10 0.73 8.89
CA SER A 39 33.70 2.07 9.08
C SER A 39 35.18 2.12 8.66
N GLU A 40 35.75 0.96 8.32
CA GLU A 40 37.15 0.76 7.99
C GLU A 40 37.28 0.08 6.62
N GLY A 41 38.05 0.69 5.72
CA GLY A 41 38.31 0.18 4.37
C GLY A 41 38.90 1.26 3.46
N GLU A 42 39.62 0.85 2.41
CA GLU A 42 40.30 1.77 1.46
C GLU A 42 39.34 2.74 0.75
N TYR A 43 38.06 2.39 0.66
CA TYR A 43 37.04 3.15 -0.08
C TYR A 43 36.10 3.96 0.81
N VAL A 44 36.37 4.06 2.11
CA VAL A 44 35.54 4.81 3.07
C VAL A 44 36.07 6.24 3.20
N ASP A 45 35.41 7.19 2.54
CA ASP A 45 35.73 8.62 2.67
C ASP A 45 35.17 9.25 3.97
N GLU A 46 35.61 10.47 4.32
CA GLU A 46 35.14 11.15 5.53
C GLU A 46 33.64 11.47 5.48
N SER A 47 33.07 11.63 4.28
CA SER A 47 31.63 11.82 4.09
C SER A 47 30.83 10.57 4.49
N MET A 48 31.33 9.38 4.16
CA MET A 48 30.78 8.09 4.55
C MET A 48 30.95 7.85 6.06
N ARG A 49 32.10 8.20 6.64
CA ARG A 49 32.33 8.15 8.10
C ARG A 49 31.36 9.04 8.86
N GLU A 50 31.20 10.28 8.44
CA GLU A 50 30.26 11.22 9.04
C GLU A 50 28.81 10.72 8.92
N ARG A 51 28.47 10.09 7.79
CA ARG A 51 27.15 9.48 7.60
C ARG A 51 26.92 8.27 8.51
N ILE A 52 27.94 7.42 8.71
CA ILE A 52 27.88 6.31 9.67
C ILE A 52 27.69 6.85 11.09
N ARG A 53 28.46 7.87 11.49
CA ARG A 53 28.33 8.53 12.80
C ARG A 53 26.93 9.10 13.03
N ARG A 54 26.36 9.80 12.04
CA ARG A 54 24.98 10.31 12.14
C ARG A 54 23.95 9.19 12.26
N HIS A 55 24.09 8.13 11.46
CA HIS A 55 23.19 6.98 11.57
C HIS A 55 23.32 6.29 12.94
N GLN A 56 24.51 6.27 13.54
CA GLN A 56 24.72 5.81 14.91
C GLN A 56 24.04 6.74 15.94
N SER A 57 24.22 8.05 15.81
CA SER A 57 23.67 9.05 16.76
C SER A 57 22.15 9.22 16.68
N ASP A 58 21.55 8.97 15.53
CA ASP A 58 20.09 9.05 15.32
C ASP A 58 19.35 7.86 15.98
N ARG A 59 20.07 6.86 16.48
CA ARG A 59 19.49 5.70 17.17
C ARG A 59 19.48 5.94 18.67
N ASP A 60 18.33 5.68 19.30
CA ASP A 60 18.28 5.58 20.75
C ASP A 60 18.98 4.28 21.19
N GLU A 61 20.21 4.42 21.69
CA GLU A 61 21.05 3.31 22.16
C GLU A 61 20.37 2.45 23.24
N LYS A 62 19.30 2.93 23.87
CA LYS A 62 18.55 2.17 24.89
C LYS A 62 17.66 1.07 24.30
N ILE A 63 17.24 1.20 23.05
CA ILE A 63 16.34 0.23 22.39
C ILE A 63 17.04 -0.55 21.27
N TRP A 64 18.11 -0.01 20.67
CA TRP A 64 18.78 -0.64 19.53
C TRP A 64 19.97 -1.51 19.94
N THR A 65 20.09 -2.69 19.34
CA THR A 65 21.31 -3.51 19.38
C THR A 65 22.01 -3.44 18.02
N THR A 66 23.29 -3.07 17.97
CA THR A 66 24.04 -3.01 16.71
C THR A 66 24.86 -4.29 16.51
N VAL A 67 24.77 -4.88 15.32
CA VAL A 67 25.61 -5.99 14.85
C VAL A 67 26.30 -5.53 13.57
N GLU A 68 27.62 -5.58 13.55
CA GLU A 68 28.42 -5.23 12.37
C GLU A 68 28.88 -6.52 11.69
N GLU A 69 28.37 -6.77 10.49
CA GLU A 69 28.73 -7.94 9.70
C GLU A 69 28.61 -7.60 8.21
N SER A 70 29.77 -7.54 7.55
CA SER A 70 29.92 -6.99 6.20
C SER A 70 29.64 -7.97 5.07
N LEU A 71 29.70 -9.28 5.31
CA LEU A 71 29.59 -10.31 4.28
C LEU A 71 28.60 -11.41 4.66
N TYR A 72 28.72 -11.99 5.86
CA TYR A 72 28.01 -13.21 6.24
C TYR A 72 27.04 -13.02 7.43
N PRO A 73 25.98 -12.19 7.32
CA PRO A 73 25.00 -12.01 8.39
C PRO A 73 24.36 -13.29 8.91
N SER A 74 24.36 -14.39 8.14
CA SER A 74 23.85 -15.67 8.60
C SER A 74 24.64 -16.28 9.77
N ALA A 75 25.86 -15.79 10.05
CA ALA A 75 26.60 -16.15 11.25
C ALA A 75 25.84 -15.76 12.54
N HIS A 76 24.99 -14.73 12.48
CA HIS A 76 24.26 -14.18 13.62
C HIS A 76 22.78 -14.62 13.70
N LEU A 77 22.37 -15.66 12.94
CA LEU A 77 20.97 -16.10 12.91
C LEU A 77 20.36 -16.38 14.29
N LYS A 78 21.16 -16.88 15.24
CA LYS A 78 20.71 -17.12 16.62
C LYS A 78 20.35 -15.83 17.35
N GLU A 79 21.08 -14.75 17.11
CA GLU A 79 20.80 -13.44 17.70
C GLU A 79 19.56 -12.78 17.08
N PHE A 80 19.23 -13.16 15.84
CA PHE A 80 18.11 -12.59 15.08
C PHE A 80 16.77 -13.29 15.35
N GLU A 81 16.79 -14.50 15.93
CA GLU A 81 15.57 -15.28 16.15
C GLU A 81 14.55 -14.55 17.04
N GLY A 82 13.32 -14.42 16.56
CA GLY A 82 12.25 -13.71 17.28
C GLY A 82 12.37 -12.18 17.24
N ARG A 83 13.34 -11.64 16.50
CA ARG A 83 13.67 -10.20 16.49
C ARG A 83 13.28 -9.53 15.18
N VAL A 84 13.29 -8.20 15.21
CA VAL A 84 13.20 -7.34 14.03
C VAL A 84 14.60 -6.83 13.72
N VAL A 85 15.10 -7.10 12.52
CA VAL A 85 16.46 -6.78 12.07
C VAL A 85 16.40 -5.78 10.91
N LEU A 86 17.02 -4.62 11.08
CA LEU A 86 17.23 -3.61 10.05
C LEU A 86 18.57 -3.85 9.35
N LEU A 87 18.55 -4.30 8.10
CA LEU A 87 19.73 -4.45 7.26
C LEU A 87 19.92 -3.17 6.42
N ASP A 88 20.95 -2.38 6.72
CA ASP A 88 21.29 -1.15 6.01
C ASP A 88 22.76 -1.21 5.52
N CYS A 89 23.04 -1.32 4.22
CA CYS A 89 22.12 -1.56 3.09
C CYS A 89 22.64 -2.62 2.12
N LEU A 90 21.75 -3.15 1.29
CA LEU A 90 22.10 -4.10 0.23
C LEU A 90 23.13 -3.55 -0.75
N SER A 91 23.14 -2.23 -0.98
CA SER A 91 24.06 -1.63 -1.95
C SER A 91 25.51 -1.74 -1.50
N LEU A 92 25.79 -1.43 -0.22
CA LEU A 92 27.12 -1.63 0.35
C LEU A 92 27.45 -3.11 0.55
N TRP A 93 26.44 -3.91 0.88
CA TRP A 93 26.63 -5.35 1.01
C TRP A 93 27.09 -6.00 -0.31
N LEU A 94 26.47 -5.63 -1.44
CA LEU A 94 26.93 -6.08 -2.76
C LEU A 94 28.32 -5.55 -3.09
N THR A 95 28.62 -4.30 -2.74
CA THR A 95 29.98 -3.75 -2.90
C THR A 95 31.02 -4.60 -2.16
N ASN A 96 30.74 -5.04 -0.93
CA ASN A 96 31.68 -5.88 -0.17
C ASN A 96 31.93 -7.23 -0.86
N PHE A 97 30.89 -7.92 -1.33
CA PHE A 97 31.06 -9.17 -2.09
C PHE A 97 31.81 -8.96 -3.41
N MET A 98 31.55 -7.84 -4.08
CA MET A 98 32.28 -7.48 -5.31
C MET A 98 33.75 -7.19 -5.04
N LEU A 99 34.10 -6.59 -3.90
CA LEU A 99 35.49 -6.40 -3.47
C LEU A 99 36.16 -7.75 -3.17
N GLU A 100 35.50 -8.63 -2.41
CA GLU A 100 35.99 -9.98 -2.10
C GLU A 100 36.23 -10.80 -3.38
N CYS A 101 35.34 -10.66 -4.36
CA CYS A 101 35.46 -11.31 -5.67
C CYS A 101 36.41 -10.58 -6.65
N LYS A 102 37.02 -9.46 -6.25
CA LYS A 102 37.91 -8.63 -7.08
C LYS A 102 37.25 -8.05 -8.34
N ALA A 103 35.95 -7.79 -8.29
CA ALA A 103 35.18 -7.21 -9.39
C ALA A 103 35.50 -5.72 -9.63
N PHE A 104 36.10 -5.04 -8.64
CA PHE A 104 36.53 -3.65 -8.72
C PHE A 104 38.02 -3.47 -9.02
N SER A 105 38.81 -4.54 -9.11
CA SER A 105 40.23 -4.43 -9.40
C SER A 105 40.43 -3.66 -10.71
N MET A 106 41.00 -2.46 -10.58
CA MET A 106 41.51 -1.71 -11.72
C MET A 106 42.69 -2.47 -12.32
N ASN A 107 43.14 -2.04 -13.50
CA ASN A 107 44.33 -2.52 -14.19
C ASN A 107 45.60 -2.38 -13.32
N GLU A 108 45.73 -3.12 -12.22
CA GLU A 108 47.02 -3.41 -11.64
C GLU A 108 47.66 -4.45 -12.54
N GLU A 109 48.82 -4.09 -13.09
CA GLU A 109 49.70 -4.97 -13.83
C GLU A 109 50.13 -6.14 -12.95
N VAL A 110 49.25 -7.11 -12.74
CA VAL A 110 49.62 -8.41 -12.19
C VAL A 110 50.06 -9.24 -13.39
N ASN A 111 51.37 -9.24 -13.66
CA ASN A 111 52.03 -10.13 -14.63
C ASN A 111 51.48 -10.07 -16.06
N GLY A 112 51.43 -8.89 -16.67
CA GLY A 112 51.36 -8.75 -18.14
C GLY A 112 50.05 -9.20 -18.81
N GLY A 113 48.95 -9.31 -18.07
CA GLY A 113 47.62 -9.57 -18.63
C GLY A 113 46.62 -8.47 -18.27
N THR A 114 46.01 -7.84 -19.27
CA THR A 114 44.83 -6.99 -19.09
C THR A 114 43.69 -7.84 -18.51
N ILE A 115 43.12 -7.47 -17.36
CA ILE A 115 41.89 -8.11 -16.85
C ILE A 115 40.83 -7.98 -17.94
N SER A 116 40.39 -9.12 -18.49
CA SER A 116 39.43 -9.09 -19.57
C SER A 116 38.08 -8.60 -19.04
N LYS A 117 37.27 -7.99 -19.92
CA LYS A 117 35.89 -7.62 -19.58
C LYS A 117 35.10 -8.82 -19.03
N ASP A 118 35.41 -10.01 -19.52
CA ASP A 118 34.76 -11.27 -19.13
C ASP A 118 35.16 -11.68 -17.70
N ASP A 119 36.41 -11.45 -17.28
CA ASP A 119 36.85 -11.73 -15.91
C ASP A 119 36.10 -10.88 -14.88
N ARG A 120 35.87 -9.60 -15.20
CA ARG A 120 35.10 -8.70 -14.32
C ARG A 120 33.63 -9.12 -14.21
N LEU A 121 33.00 -9.49 -15.33
CA LEU A 121 31.62 -9.94 -15.33
C LEU A 121 31.47 -11.25 -14.55
N CYS A 122 32.39 -12.20 -14.75
CA CYS A 122 32.45 -13.43 -13.96
C CYS A 122 32.63 -13.14 -12.46
N ALA A 123 33.47 -12.18 -12.08
CA ALA A 123 33.65 -11.77 -10.69
C ALA A 123 32.39 -11.14 -10.09
N ALA A 124 31.72 -10.24 -10.82
CA ALA A 124 30.46 -9.62 -10.40
C ALA A 124 29.33 -10.66 -10.27
N GLU A 125 29.29 -11.65 -11.16
CA GLU A 125 28.32 -12.75 -11.09
C GLU A 125 28.54 -13.64 -9.86
N ARG A 126 29.80 -14.00 -9.54
CA ARG A 126 30.13 -14.71 -8.30
C ARG A 126 29.69 -13.92 -7.07
N ALA A 127 29.94 -12.62 -7.04
CA ALA A 127 29.53 -11.74 -5.95
C ALA A 127 28.00 -11.71 -5.77
N LEU A 128 27.25 -11.58 -6.87
CA LEU A 128 25.79 -11.60 -6.83
C LEU A 128 25.25 -12.95 -6.33
N ASN A 129 25.83 -14.06 -6.80
CA ASN A 129 25.41 -15.39 -6.38
C ASN A 129 25.69 -15.62 -4.88
N ALA A 130 26.87 -15.21 -4.39
CA ALA A 130 27.20 -15.27 -2.97
C ALA A 130 26.21 -14.45 -2.11
N ALA A 131 25.89 -13.21 -2.52
CA ALA A 131 24.91 -12.38 -1.84
C ALA A 131 23.50 -13.00 -1.83
N LYS A 132 23.07 -13.62 -2.94
CA LYS A 132 21.79 -14.32 -3.04
C LYS A 132 21.72 -15.54 -2.12
N GLU A 133 22.78 -16.37 -2.13
CA GLU A 133 22.88 -17.55 -1.28
C GLU A 133 22.84 -17.17 0.21
N GLU A 134 23.53 -16.09 0.57
CA GLU A 134 23.53 -15.58 1.93
C GLU A 134 22.17 -15.02 2.33
N PHE A 135 21.53 -14.26 1.45
CA PHE A 135 20.18 -13.75 1.67
C PHE A 135 19.16 -14.89 1.84
N ASP A 136 19.36 -16.01 1.16
CA ASP A 136 18.48 -17.19 1.27
C ASP A 136 18.56 -17.85 2.64
N LYS A 137 19.73 -17.83 3.27
CA LYS A 137 19.88 -18.30 4.65
C LYS A 137 19.09 -17.40 5.60
N LEU A 138 19.15 -16.09 5.42
CA LEU A 138 18.34 -15.13 6.20
C LEU A 138 16.85 -15.33 5.97
N ALA A 139 16.41 -15.45 4.72
CA ALA A 139 14.99 -15.60 4.37
C ALA A 139 14.36 -16.89 4.92
N LYS A 140 15.17 -17.95 5.11
CA LYS A 140 14.73 -19.22 5.71
C LYS A 140 14.58 -19.15 7.23
N GLN A 141 15.16 -18.14 7.89
CA GLN A 141 15.11 -18.00 9.33
C GLN A 141 13.66 -17.91 9.81
N TRP A 142 13.30 -18.77 10.75
CA TRP A 142 11.95 -18.77 11.30
C TRP A 142 11.77 -17.61 12.27
N ASN A 143 10.54 -17.11 12.33
CA ASN A 143 10.11 -16.15 13.35
C ASN A 143 10.97 -14.86 13.42
N THR A 144 11.53 -14.42 12.29
CA THR A 144 12.36 -13.20 12.22
C THR A 144 11.78 -12.25 11.21
N THR A 145 11.83 -10.95 11.49
CA THR A 145 11.43 -9.91 10.54
C THR A 145 12.64 -9.14 10.06
N PHE A 146 12.90 -9.14 8.76
CA PHE A 146 13.96 -8.34 8.14
C PHE A 146 13.37 -7.10 7.49
N VAL A 147 13.86 -5.93 7.88
CA VAL A 147 13.64 -4.66 7.18
C VAL A 147 14.92 -4.33 6.44
N VAL A 148 14.89 -4.44 5.13
CA VAL A 148 16.06 -4.39 4.26
C VAL A 148 16.05 -3.07 3.51
N VAL A 149 17.14 -2.30 3.58
CA VAL A 149 17.29 -1.03 2.88
C VAL A 149 18.17 -1.21 1.66
N THR A 150 17.81 -0.57 0.55
CA THR A 150 18.63 -0.52 -0.66
C THR A 150 18.47 0.82 -1.38
N ASN A 151 19.45 1.16 -2.23
CA ASN A 151 19.34 2.31 -3.12
C ASN A 151 18.75 1.90 -4.48
N GLU A 152 17.90 2.77 -5.04
CA GLU A 152 17.60 2.76 -6.48
C GLU A 152 18.67 3.55 -7.22
N VAL A 153 19.46 2.86 -8.05
CA VAL A 153 20.60 3.42 -8.82
C VAL A 153 20.38 3.38 -10.33
N GLY A 154 19.38 2.64 -10.81
CA GLY A 154 19.15 2.39 -12.25
C GLY A 154 18.26 3.41 -12.97
N SER A 155 17.74 4.44 -12.29
CA SER A 155 16.82 5.43 -12.90
C SER A 155 17.52 6.67 -13.47
N GLY A 156 18.85 6.72 -13.43
CA GLY A 156 19.67 7.83 -13.95
C GLY A 156 20.32 7.52 -15.30
N THR A 157 21.28 8.35 -15.70
CA THR A 157 22.13 8.07 -16.86
C THR A 157 23.05 6.88 -16.59
N HIS A 158 23.35 6.09 -17.62
CA HIS A 158 24.30 4.96 -17.53
C HIS A 158 25.62 5.40 -16.88
N GLY A 159 26.23 4.50 -16.09
CA GLY A 159 27.52 4.76 -15.45
C GLY A 159 28.59 5.20 -16.46
N SER A 160 29.39 6.20 -16.07
CA SER A 160 30.40 6.82 -16.92
C SER A 160 31.53 5.86 -17.32
N ASP A 161 31.78 4.82 -16.53
CA ASP A 161 32.81 3.82 -16.78
C ASP A 161 32.22 2.38 -16.79
N GLY A 162 33.06 1.40 -17.14
CA GLY A 162 32.65 -0.01 -17.21
C GLY A 162 32.35 -0.62 -15.84
N ILE A 163 32.93 -0.09 -14.77
CA ILE A 163 32.81 -0.60 -13.41
C ILE A 163 31.47 -0.16 -12.81
N ALA A 164 31.14 1.12 -12.90
CA ALA A 164 29.88 1.69 -12.46
C ALA A 164 28.69 1.06 -13.18
N ARG A 165 28.80 0.80 -14.49
CA ARG A 165 27.76 0.07 -15.24
C ARG A 165 27.56 -1.34 -14.71
N THR A 166 28.65 -2.09 -14.51
CA THR A 166 28.58 -3.42 -13.89
C THR A 166 27.92 -3.34 -12.52
N PHE A 167 28.34 -2.42 -11.64
CA PHE A 167 27.70 -2.28 -10.33
C PHE A 167 26.20 -1.98 -10.42
N ILE A 168 25.78 -1.02 -11.27
CA ILE A 168 24.37 -0.65 -11.44
C ILE A 168 23.52 -1.84 -11.90
N ASP A 169 23.99 -2.60 -12.90
CA ASP A 169 23.27 -3.77 -13.44
C ASP A 169 23.07 -4.84 -12.35
N TYR A 170 24.15 -5.21 -11.66
CA TYR A 170 24.14 -6.24 -10.64
C TYR A 170 23.41 -5.78 -9.36
N GLN A 171 23.45 -4.50 -9.01
CA GLN A 171 22.60 -3.93 -7.95
C GLN A 171 21.12 -4.05 -8.30
N GLY A 172 20.77 -3.80 -9.57
CA GLY A 172 19.41 -4.00 -10.08
C GLY A 172 18.96 -5.46 -9.97
N PHE A 173 19.83 -6.42 -10.33
CA PHE A 173 19.52 -7.84 -10.19
C PHE A 173 19.37 -8.28 -8.73
N LEU A 174 20.19 -7.77 -7.81
CA LEU A 174 20.05 -8.05 -6.39
C LEU A 174 18.74 -7.45 -5.83
N ASN A 175 18.42 -6.20 -6.19
CA ASN A 175 17.17 -5.56 -5.77
C ASN A 175 15.95 -6.37 -6.26
N GLN A 176 15.93 -6.80 -7.52
CA GLN A 176 14.87 -7.66 -8.07
C GLN A 176 14.75 -8.98 -7.32
N TYR A 177 15.89 -9.62 -7.02
CA TYR A 177 15.93 -10.87 -6.28
C TYR A 177 15.32 -10.73 -4.88
N VAL A 178 15.77 -9.75 -4.11
CA VAL A 178 15.25 -9.51 -2.77
C VAL A 178 13.77 -9.07 -2.82
N ALA A 179 13.39 -8.24 -3.77
CA ALA A 179 12.00 -7.82 -3.97
C ALA A 179 11.08 -9.02 -4.28
N SER A 180 11.55 -10.03 -5.02
CA SER A 180 10.78 -11.25 -5.30
C SER A 180 10.43 -12.02 -4.03
N LYS A 181 11.31 -11.99 -3.02
CA LYS A 181 11.14 -12.65 -1.71
C LYS A 181 10.49 -11.77 -0.65
N ALA A 182 10.46 -10.45 -0.87
CA ALA A 182 9.88 -9.50 0.05
C ALA A 182 8.36 -9.68 0.17
N TRP A 183 7.86 -9.73 1.40
CA TRP A 183 6.44 -9.60 1.69
C TRP A 183 5.93 -8.22 1.29
N ARG A 184 6.73 -7.16 1.52
CA ARG A 184 6.37 -5.80 1.14
C ARG A 184 7.56 -5.05 0.57
N VAL A 185 7.33 -4.29 -0.50
CA VAL A 185 8.33 -3.41 -1.11
C VAL A 185 7.79 -1.99 -1.10
N VAL A 186 8.57 -1.06 -0.55
CA VAL A 186 8.26 0.36 -0.45
C VAL A 186 9.33 1.16 -1.15
N GLN A 187 8.95 1.94 -2.15
CA GLN A 187 9.79 2.93 -2.80
C GLN A 187 9.61 4.28 -2.09
N MET A 188 10.71 4.87 -1.64
CA MET A 188 10.71 6.16 -0.98
C MET A 188 11.09 7.26 -1.97
N VAL A 189 10.25 8.30 -2.05
CA VAL A 189 10.46 9.48 -2.91
C VAL A 189 10.15 10.73 -2.08
N SER A 190 11.14 11.62 -1.90
CA SER A 190 10.98 12.88 -1.14
C SER A 190 10.39 12.71 0.27
N GLY A 191 10.72 11.60 0.96
CA GLY A 191 10.16 11.27 2.27
C GLY A 191 8.80 10.58 2.24
N CYS A 192 8.18 10.47 1.07
CA CYS A 192 6.88 9.83 0.89
C CYS A 192 7.03 8.33 0.55
N PRO A 193 6.35 7.43 1.28
CA PRO A 193 6.35 6.00 0.96
C PRO A 193 5.36 5.67 -0.16
N ASN A 194 5.85 4.99 -1.20
CA ASN A 194 5.05 4.40 -2.28
C ASN A 194 5.13 2.86 -2.17
N ILE A 195 4.02 2.18 -1.88
CA ILE A 195 3.99 0.73 -1.71
C ILE A 195 3.85 0.09 -3.09
N ILE A 196 4.90 -0.58 -3.58
CA ILE A 196 4.93 -1.16 -4.93
C ILE A 196 4.64 -2.66 -4.95
N LYS A 197 4.85 -3.37 -3.84
CA LYS A 197 4.48 -4.78 -3.66
C LYS A 197 4.00 -4.98 -2.23
N GLN A 198 2.95 -5.78 -2.07
CA GLN A 198 2.56 -6.33 -0.77
C GLN A 198 1.90 -7.69 -1.01
N ASP A 199 2.48 -8.75 -0.47
CA ASP A 199 2.01 -10.11 -0.61
C ASP A 199 0.97 -10.41 0.47
N TYR A 200 -0.29 -10.24 0.13
CA TYR A 200 -1.41 -10.60 0.99
C TYR A 200 -1.61 -12.12 0.91
N GLY A 201 -0.64 -12.89 1.43
CA GLY A 201 -0.48 -14.33 1.23
C GLY A 201 -1.79 -15.04 0.95
N ASN A 202 -1.99 -15.46 -0.30
CA ASN A 202 -3.16 -16.20 -0.78
C ASN A 202 -4.50 -15.87 -0.09
N SER A 203 -4.83 -14.59 -0.01
CA SER A 203 -6.21 -14.16 0.15
C SER A 203 -6.52 -13.10 -0.92
N LYS A 204 -7.47 -13.42 -1.80
CA LYS A 204 -8.04 -12.46 -2.75
C LYS A 204 -8.61 -11.26 -1.97
N LYS A 205 -8.10 -10.04 -2.17
CA LYS A 205 -8.82 -8.78 -2.55
C LYS A 205 -8.08 -7.50 -2.14
N SER A 206 -8.38 -6.44 -2.90
CA SER A 206 -7.75 -5.13 -3.03
C SER A 206 -8.11 -4.07 -1.98
N HIS A 207 -7.14 -3.17 -1.75
CA HIS A 207 -7.16 -1.76 -1.31
C HIS A 207 -7.83 -1.30 0.02
N SER A 208 -6.92 -0.97 0.94
CA SER A 208 -6.92 -0.08 2.12
C SER A 208 -7.97 -0.28 3.22
N ALA A 209 -7.63 -1.08 4.22
CA ALA A 209 -8.33 -1.06 5.51
C ALA A 209 -7.47 -1.76 6.57
N ILE A 210 -7.65 -1.37 7.83
CA ILE A 210 -7.53 -2.29 8.97
C ILE A 210 -8.14 -3.63 8.53
N PRO A 211 -7.46 -4.78 8.68
CA PRO A 211 -7.94 -6.00 8.05
C PRO A 211 -9.31 -6.35 8.63
N THR A 212 -10.37 -6.17 7.83
CA THR A 212 -11.70 -6.69 8.15
C THR A 212 -11.60 -8.20 8.06
N THR A 213 -11.59 -8.85 9.21
CA THR A 213 -11.81 -10.28 9.40
C THR A 213 -13.16 -10.70 8.79
N PRO A 214 -13.40 -12.00 8.56
CA PRO A 214 -14.74 -12.50 8.22
C PRO A 214 -15.79 -12.00 9.22
N ASP A 215 -15.43 -11.94 10.50
CA ASP A 215 -16.28 -11.41 11.57
C ASP A 215 -16.58 -9.92 11.35
N ASP A 216 -15.60 -9.10 10.96
CA ASP A 216 -15.84 -7.68 10.65
C ASP A 216 -16.80 -7.47 9.46
N LYS A 217 -16.85 -8.41 8.51
CA LYS A 217 -17.82 -8.36 7.39
C LYS A 217 -19.22 -8.73 7.85
N ASP A 218 -19.33 -9.73 8.70
CA ASP A 218 -20.61 -10.15 9.28
C ASP A 218 -21.15 -9.07 10.21
N GLU A 219 -20.29 -8.45 11.03
CA GLU A 219 -20.61 -7.28 11.85
C GLU A 219 -21.03 -6.08 10.98
N ALA A 220 -20.28 -5.76 9.92
CA ALA A 220 -20.64 -4.68 9.00
C ALA A 220 -22.01 -4.93 8.34
N PHE A 221 -22.31 -6.18 7.97
CA PHE A 221 -23.62 -6.56 7.43
C PHE A 221 -24.73 -6.41 8.47
N ILE A 222 -24.50 -6.82 9.71
CA ILE A 222 -25.46 -6.66 10.82
C ILE A 222 -25.71 -5.18 11.10
N VAL A 223 -24.66 -4.36 11.16
CA VAL A 223 -24.74 -2.92 11.38
C VAL A 223 -25.49 -2.24 10.23
N ASP A 224 -25.18 -2.58 8.97
CA ASP A 224 -25.90 -2.05 7.81
C ASP A 224 -27.39 -2.42 7.86
N LYS A 225 -27.72 -3.68 8.17
CA LYS A 225 -29.11 -4.14 8.32
C LYS A 225 -29.85 -3.39 9.43
N TYR A 226 -29.22 -3.19 10.58
CA TYR A 226 -29.79 -2.48 11.73
C TYR A 226 -29.97 -0.98 11.44
N LEU A 227 -28.96 -0.32 10.87
CA LEU A 227 -29.05 1.10 10.53
C LEU A 227 -30.01 1.38 9.37
N SER A 228 -30.34 0.37 8.56
CA SER A 228 -31.35 0.48 7.52
C SER A 228 -32.78 0.25 7.99
N SER A 229 -33.00 -0.45 9.11
CA SER A 229 -34.35 -0.62 9.67
C SER A 229 -34.76 0.52 10.61
N ARG A 230 -33.89 1.51 10.85
CA ARG A 230 -34.20 2.66 11.70
C ARG A 230 -35.31 3.52 11.09
N GLY A 231 -36.20 4.04 11.93
CA GLY A 231 -37.18 5.04 11.51
C GLY A 231 -36.50 6.36 11.18
N ILE A 232 -36.59 6.80 9.93
CA ILE A 232 -36.18 8.15 9.51
C ILE A 232 -37.45 8.97 9.31
N LYS A 233 -37.48 10.17 9.87
CA LYS A 233 -38.59 11.10 9.65
C LYS A 233 -38.56 11.54 8.18
N MET A 234 -39.63 11.27 7.46
CA MET A 234 -39.79 11.63 6.05
C MET A 234 -39.63 13.14 5.85
N ASP A 235 -39.00 13.55 4.75
CA ASP A 235 -38.92 14.95 4.35
C ASP A 235 -40.32 15.45 3.99
N ASP A 236 -40.66 16.68 4.40
CA ASP A 236 -41.97 17.26 4.14
C ASP A 236 -42.09 17.78 2.70
N LYS A 237 -40.99 17.79 1.94
CA LYS A 237 -40.91 18.29 0.57
C LYS A 237 -40.94 17.20 -0.51
N GLY A 238 -40.54 15.98 -0.20
CA GLY A 238 -40.56 14.90 -1.19
C GLY A 238 -39.79 13.63 -0.80
N TYR A 239 -39.86 12.64 -1.68
CA TYR A 239 -39.24 11.33 -1.54
C TYR A 239 -38.68 10.81 -2.87
N PHE A 240 -37.83 9.79 -2.80
CA PHE A 240 -37.22 9.14 -3.96
C PHE A 240 -37.65 7.70 -4.05
N ILE A 241 -37.88 7.25 -5.27
CA ILE A 241 -37.90 5.83 -5.61
C ILE A 241 -36.63 5.52 -6.38
N ILE A 242 -35.85 4.54 -5.91
CA ILE A 242 -34.63 4.08 -6.58
C ILE A 242 -34.87 2.66 -7.09
N LYS A 243 -34.66 2.44 -8.38
CA LYS A 243 -34.84 1.14 -9.04
C LYS A 243 -33.74 0.88 -10.05
N LEU A 244 -33.61 -0.38 -10.47
CA LEU A 244 -32.78 -0.74 -11.62
C LEU A 244 -33.65 -0.84 -12.89
N CYS A 245 -33.21 -0.16 -13.95
CA CYS A 245 -33.82 -0.22 -15.27
C CYS A 245 -32.72 -0.21 -16.33
N ASP A 246 -32.78 -1.09 -17.32
CA ASP A 246 -31.83 -1.15 -18.46
C ASP A 246 -30.35 -1.08 -18.06
N LYS A 247 -29.98 -1.85 -17.04
CA LYS A 247 -28.61 -1.90 -16.47
C LYS A 247 -28.11 -0.54 -15.94
N ARG A 248 -29.03 0.31 -15.50
CA ARG A 248 -28.74 1.59 -14.87
C ARG A 248 -29.52 1.75 -13.57
N ILE A 249 -28.98 2.59 -12.69
CA ILE A 249 -29.66 3.03 -11.48
C ILE A 249 -30.55 4.20 -11.89
N VAL A 250 -31.84 4.09 -11.61
CA VAL A 250 -32.82 5.14 -11.87
C VAL A 250 -33.34 5.64 -10.53
N ALA A 251 -33.22 6.94 -10.30
CA ALA A 251 -33.81 7.61 -9.14
C ALA A 251 -34.88 8.58 -9.62
N SER A 252 -36.08 8.43 -9.09
CA SER A 252 -37.25 9.23 -9.46
C SER A 252 -37.71 10.01 -8.22
N PHE A 253 -37.69 11.34 -8.29
CA PHE A 253 -38.11 12.23 -7.20
C PHE A 253 -39.57 12.60 -7.33
N TYR A 254 -40.28 12.56 -6.20
CA TYR A 254 -41.68 12.92 -6.07
C TYR A 254 -41.84 13.95 -4.95
N SER A 255 -42.51 15.06 -5.24
CA SER A 255 -42.87 16.03 -4.21
C SER A 255 -44.03 15.54 -3.35
N CYS A 256 -44.03 15.88 -2.07
CA CYS A 256 -45.15 15.61 -1.17
C CYS A 256 -45.48 16.85 -0.33
N ILE A 257 -46.61 16.79 0.36
CA ILE A 257 -47.04 17.73 1.40
C ILE A 257 -47.51 16.95 2.62
N VAL A 258 -47.46 17.57 3.79
CA VAL A 258 -48.02 17.00 5.02
C VAL A 258 -49.33 17.72 5.32
N ASN A 259 -50.43 16.96 5.42
CA ASN A 259 -51.74 17.54 5.73
C ASN A 259 -51.87 17.91 7.23
N GLU A 260 -52.96 18.58 7.62
CA GLU A 260 -53.23 18.99 9.02
C GLU A 260 -53.30 17.81 10.01
N LYS A 261 -53.52 16.58 9.52
CA LYS A 261 -53.54 15.34 10.31
C LYS A 261 -52.16 14.70 10.44
N GLY A 262 -51.11 15.31 9.87
CA GLY A 262 -49.75 14.78 9.86
C GLY A 262 -49.52 13.67 8.83
N GLU A 263 -50.45 13.46 7.89
CA GLU A 263 -50.31 12.44 6.85
C GLU A 263 -49.59 13.01 5.63
N VAL A 264 -48.73 12.18 5.03
CA VAL A 264 -48.02 12.54 3.80
C VAL A 264 -48.94 12.31 2.61
N CYS A 265 -49.18 13.37 1.85
CA CYS A 265 -50.01 13.41 0.67
C CYS A 265 -49.21 13.87 -0.55
N ASP A 266 -49.71 13.57 -1.74
CA ASP A 266 -49.26 14.27 -2.95
C ASP A 266 -49.76 15.72 -3.00
N LEU A 267 -49.34 16.47 -4.01
CA LEU A 267 -49.71 17.89 -4.19
C LEU A 267 -51.24 18.10 -4.34
N ASN A 268 -52.00 17.05 -4.66
CA ASN A 268 -53.47 17.11 -4.77
C ASN A 268 -54.16 16.73 -3.45
N GLY A 269 -53.40 16.48 -2.38
CA GLY A 269 -53.93 16.11 -1.07
C GLY A 269 -54.27 14.63 -0.93
N VAL A 270 -53.93 13.78 -1.91
CA VAL A 270 -54.19 12.34 -1.84
C VAL A 270 -53.08 11.65 -1.06
N LYS A 271 -53.47 10.93 0.00
CA LYS A 271 -52.55 10.21 0.89
C LYS A 271 -51.64 9.28 0.09
N ILE A 272 -50.34 9.34 0.38
CA ILE A 272 -49.34 8.44 -0.19
C ILE A 272 -49.39 7.13 0.60
N PRO A 273 -49.73 5.98 -0.02
CA PRO A 273 -49.72 4.71 0.68
C PRO A 273 -48.28 4.30 0.99
N CYS A 274 -48.02 3.78 2.20
CA CYS A 274 -46.80 3.04 2.46
C CYS A 274 -46.89 1.70 1.69
N CYS A 275 -46.14 1.56 0.61
CA CYS A 275 -46.33 0.48 -0.35
C CYS A 275 -46.03 -0.92 0.25
N ASN A 276 -47.08 -1.74 0.37
CA ASN A 276 -47.02 -3.19 0.17
C ASN A 276 -47.30 -3.49 -1.31
N GLY A 277 -46.42 -3.07 -2.22
CA GLY A 277 -46.45 -3.51 -3.63
C GLY A 277 -47.54 -2.93 -4.55
N SER A 278 -48.20 -1.82 -4.21
CA SER A 278 -49.06 -1.13 -5.18
C SER A 278 -48.22 -0.38 -6.21
N LYS A 279 -48.45 -0.62 -7.51
CA LYS A 279 -47.82 0.15 -8.60
C LYS A 279 -48.09 1.64 -8.38
N ASN A 280 -47.04 2.41 -8.11
CA ASN A 280 -47.12 3.86 -8.04
C ASN A 280 -47.45 4.37 -9.46
N THR A 281 -48.67 4.86 -9.67
CA THR A 281 -49.13 5.38 -10.97
C THR A 281 -48.78 6.86 -11.17
N ARG A 282 -48.00 7.43 -10.25
CA ARG A 282 -47.62 8.86 -10.26
C ARG A 282 -46.43 9.09 -11.17
N GLU A 283 -46.45 10.22 -11.86
CA GLU A 283 -45.30 10.68 -12.64
C GLU A 283 -44.29 11.38 -11.72
N PRO A 284 -42.99 11.08 -11.86
CA PRO A 284 -41.96 11.74 -11.08
C PRO A 284 -41.80 13.19 -11.53
N MET A 285 -41.53 14.08 -10.58
CA MET A 285 -41.21 15.48 -10.88
C MET A 285 -39.88 15.59 -11.62
N LYS A 286 -38.93 14.72 -11.28
CA LYS A 286 -37.63 14.64 -11.94
C LYS A 286 -37.07 13.24 -11.82
N GLU A 287 -36.39 12.79 -12.86
CA GLU A 287 -35.77 11.47 -12.90
C GLU A 287 -34.32 11.58 -13.35
N TRP A 288 -33.47 10.75 -12.74
CA TRP A 288 -32.06 10.62 -13.08
C TRP A 288 -31.75 9.16 -13.41
N SER A 289 -30.82 8.95 -14.33
CA SER A 289 -30.32 7.64 -14.70
C SER A 289 -28.79 7.67 -14.75
N ALA A 290 -28.16 6.76 -14.01
CA ALA A 290 -26.70 6.71 -13.86
C ALA A 290 -26.16 5.28 -13.89
N ARG A 291 -24.86 5.15 -14.18
CA ARG A 291 -24.14 3.87 -14.21
C ARG A 291 -23.54 3.50 -12.85
N THR A 292 -23.29 4.51 -12.01
CA THR A 292 -22.67 4.33 -10.69
C THR A 292 -23.41 5.12 -9.62
N ALA A 293 -23.31 4.71 -8.36
CA ALA A 293 -23.89 5.46 -7.26
C ALA A 293 -23.29 6.86 -7.14
N LYS A 294 -21.98 6.98 -7.42
CA LYS A 294 -21.26 8.26 -7.37
C LYS A 294 -21.77 9.24 -8.44
N GLU A 295 -21.94 8.76 -9.68
CA GLU A 295 -22.50 9.56 -10.78
C GLU A 295 -23.90 10.07 -10.42
N LEU A 296 -24.76 9.19 -9.89
CA LEU A 296 -26.11 9.55 -9.46
C LEU A 296 -26.11 10.63 -8.36
N CYS A 297 -25.28 10.45 -7.33
CA CYS A 297 -25.21 11.39 -6.21
C CYS A 297 -24.70 12.76 -6.65
N VAL A 298 -23.72 12.83 -7.55
CA VAL A 298 -23.24 14.10 -8.10
C VAL A 298 -24.35 14.81 -8.88
N ASP A 299 -25.08 14.06 -9.71
CA ASP A 299 -26.16 14.63 -10.52
C ASP A 299 -27.34 15.13 -9.69
N ILE A 300 -27.65 14.45 -8.58
CA ILE A 300 -28.74 14.85 -7.67
C ILE A 300 -28.30 15.94 -6.71
N PHE A 301 -27.14 15.81 -6.03
CA PHE A 301 -26.80 16.69 -4.90
C PHE A 301 -25.87 17.84 -5.24
N GLU A 302 -25.07 17.73 -6.30
CA GLU A 302 -24.13 18.77 -6.69
C GLU A 302 -24.63 19.59 -7.88
N LYS A 303 -25.32 18.95 -8.84
CA LYS A 303 -25.77 19.61 -10.08
C LYS A 303 -27.21 20.12 -10.06
N TRP A 304 -28.08 19.57 -9.20
CA TRP A 304 -29.46 20.04 -9.13
C TRP A 304 -29.56 21.22 -8.15
N GLU A 305 -29.86 22.40 -8.69
CA GLU A 305 -29.87 23.66 -7.94
C GLU A 305 -30.79 23.69 -6.72
N ASP A 306 -31.89 22.92 -6.74
CA ASP A 306 -32.84 22.89 -5.63
C ASP A 306 -32.52 21.83 -4.58
N ALA A 307 -31.51 20.97 -4.80
CA ALA A 307 -31.17 19.90 -3.88
C ALA A 307 -30.87 20.41 -2.47
N ALA A 308 -30.12 21.52 -2.34
CA ALA A 308 -29.80 22.13 -1.05
C ALA A 308 -31.03 22.75 -0.34
N LYS A 309 -32.09 23.08 -1.07
CA LYS A 309 -33.34 23.65 -0.52
C LYS A 309 -34.33 22.55 -0.14
N ILE A 310 -34.27 21.42 -0.85
CA ILE A 310 -35.23 20.33 -0.71
C ILE A 310 -34.74 19.32 0.31
N PHE A 311 -33.45 18.97 0.36
CA PHE A 311 -32.96 17.86 1.16
C PHE A 311 -32.21 18.29 2.41
N SER A 312 -32.56 17.63 3.52
CA SER A 312 -31.66 17.58 4.67
C SER A 312 -30.43 16.70 4.38
N ILE A 313 -29.33 16.93 5.11
CA ILE A 313 -28.11 16.11 5.04
C ILE A 313 -28.43 14.62 5.33
N GLY A 314 -29.39 14.36 6.23
CA GLY A 314 -29.83 13.00 6.54
C GLY A 314 -30.48 12.28 5.35
N HIS A 315 -31.30 13.00 4.57
CA HIS A 315 -31.92 12.46 3.36
C HIS A 315 -30.90 12.27 2.23
N ALA A 316 -29.97 13.21 2.05
CA ALA A 316 -28.89 13.06 1.08
C ALA A 316 -28.03 11.81 1.39
N ALA A 317 -27.71 11.58 2.66
CA ALA A 317 -27.00 10.37 3.10
C ALA A 317 -27.80 9.08 2.86
N TYR A 318 -29.13 9.12 3.07
CA TYR A 318 -30.01 7.98 2.79
C TYR A 318 -30.01 7.63 1.29
N VAL A 319 -30.27 8.61 0.42
CA VAL A 319 -30.27 8.40 -1.03
C VAL A 319 -28.92 7.89 -1.52
N GLY A 320 -27.82 8.43 -1.00
CA GLY A 320 -26.48 7.94 -1.32
C GLY A 320 -26.27 6.47 -0.95
N ARG A 321 -26.75 6.06 0.24
CA ARG A 321 -26.71 4.65 0.68
C ARG A 321 -27.54 3.74 -0.23
N GLU A 322 -28.77 4.13 -0.54
CA GLU A 322 -29.65 3.32 -1.41
C GLU A 322 -29.11 3.24 -2.85
N ALA A 323 -28.46 4.30 -3.35
CA ALA A 323 -27.75 4.27 -4.62
C ALA A 323 -26.60 3.25 -4.62
N MET A 324 -25.81 3.19 -3.53
CA MET A 324 -24.74 2.18 -3.39
C MET A 324 -25.29 0.75 -3.36
N ARG A 325 -26.42 0.52 -2.69
CA ARG A 325 -27.08 -0.79 -2.70
C ARG A 325 -27.60 -1.17 -4.08
N ALA A 326 -28.24 -0.23 -4.77
CA ALA A 326 -28.68 -0.43 -6.15
C ALA A 326 -27.50 -0.77 -7.07
N GLU A 327 -26.37 -0.08 -6.93
CA GLU A 327 -25.13 -0.35 -7.68
C GLU A 327 -24.57 -1.75 -7.39
N GLN A 328 -24.52 -2.16 -6.11
CA GLN A 328 -24.10 -3.51 -5.73
C GLN A 328 -25.02 -4.59 -6.32
N SER A 329 -26.33 -4.39 -6.26
CA SER A 329 -27.31 -5.27 -6.89
C SER A 329 -27.18 -5.31 -8.40
N LEU A 330 -26.90 -4.17 -9.05
CA LEU A 330 -26.67 -4.07 -10.49
C LEU A 330 -25.47 -4.93 -10.91
N TYR A 331 -24.36 -4.87 -10.18
CA TYR A 331 -23.18 -5.70 -10.45
C TYR A 331 -23.39 -7.18 -10.14
N ALA A 332 -24.33 -7.51 -9.25
CA ALA A 332 -24.74 -8.88 -8.98
C ALA A 332 -25.81 -9.42 -9.95
N ASN A 333 -26.23 -8.63 -10.97
CA ASN A 333 -27.37 -8.93 -11.85
C ASN A 333 -28.68 -9.23 -11.07
N GLY A 334 -28.86 -8.58 -9.93
CA GLY A 334 -30.05 -8.71 -9.09
C GLY A 334 -31.16 -7.71 -9.44
N PHE A 335 -32.34 -7.92 -8.88
CA PHE A 335 -33.41 -6.93 -8.84
C PHE A 335 -33.20 -6.00 -7.64
N TYR A 336 -33.46 -4.70 -7.82
CA TYR A 336 -33.47 -3.73 -6.74
C TYR A 336 -34.55 -2.68 -6.98
N GLN A 337 -35.37 -2.46 -5.95
CA GLN A 337 -36.29 -1.35 -5.87
C GLN A 337 -36.43 -0.95 -4.40
N GLN A 338 -36.25 0.33 -4.13
CA GLN A 338 -36.50 0.94 -2.82
C GLN A 338 -37.44 2.12 -3.03
N ASP A 339 -38.58 2.06 -2.35
CA ASP A 339 -39.60 3.12 -2.32
C ASP A 339 -39.34 4.13 -1.18
#